data_AF-A0A7W0QMY3-F1
#
_entry.id   AF-A0A7W0QMY3-F1
#
_cell.length_a   1.000
_cell.length_b   1.000
_cell.length_c   1.000
_cell.angle_alpha   90.00
_cell.angle_beta   90.00
_cell.angle_gamma   90.00
#
_symmetry.space_group_name_H-M   'P 1'
#
loop_
_entity.id
_entity.type
_entity.pdbx_description
1 polymer ?
#
loop_
_entity_poly.entity_id
_entity_poly.type
_entity_poly.pdbx_seq_one_letter_code
_entity_poly.pdbx_strand_id
1 'polypeptide(L)'
;GRSEVLLSVPKYDFNWQTDYVFATPLRVPKGSVLKAVAHYDNSKENKSNPDSTQPVYWGDQTWEEMQYTGIMYSVDKDSRTTSQQ
;
A
#
# COMPACT_ATOMS: atom_id res chain seq x y z
N GLY A 1 -11.31 9.78 -16.39
CA GLY A 1 -10.61 9.68 -15.09
C GLY A 1 -9.11 9.67 -15.34
N ARG A 2 -8.29 10.04 -14.34
CA ARG A 2 -6.82 9.94 -14.42
C ARG A 2 -6.33 8.84 -13.48
N SER A 3 -5.14 8.30 -13.77
CA SER A 3 -4.43 7.39 -12.89
C SER A 3 -3.02 7.93 -12.66
N GLU A 4 -2.55 7.77 -11.43
CA GLU A 4 -1.27 8.32 -10.98
C GLU A 4 -0.61 7.30 -10.05
N VAL A 5 0.69 7.08 -10.21
CA VAL A 5 1.47 6.22 -9.32
C VAL A 5 1.86 7.04 -8.10
N LEU A 6 1.32 6.68 -6.93
CA LEU A 6 1.56 7.41 -5.69
C LEU A 6 2.87 7.00 -5.00
N LEU A 7 3.21 5.71 -5.08
CA LEU A 7 4.42 5.13 -4.51
C LEU A 7 4.85 3.95 -5.39
N SER A 8 6.13 3.89 -5.71
CA SER A 8 6.74 2.75 -6.42
C SER A 8 8.02 2.36 -5.70
N VAL A 9 8.03 1.13 -5.16
CA VAL A 9 9.19 0.55 -4.48
C VAL A 9 9.53 -0.77 -5.19
N PRO A 10 10.15 -0.73 -6.39
CA PRO A 10 10.37 -1.92 -7.21
C PRO A 10 11.39 -2.91 -6.61
N LYS A 11 12.20 -2.45 -5.64
CA LYS A 11 13.15 -3.26 -4.88
C LYS A 11 12.86 -3.15 -3.39
N TYR A 12 11.62 -3.49 -3.02
CA TYR A 12 11.22 -3.53 -1.63
C TYR A 12 12.06 -4.56 -0.85
N ASP A 13 12.46 -4.20 0.36
CA ASP A 13 13.14 -5.07 1.31
C ASP A 13 12.26 -5.16 2.55
N PHE A 14 11.94 -6.38 2.99
CA PHE A 14 11.09 -6.59 4.16
C PHE A 14 11.65 -5.97 5.45
N ASN A 15 12.97 -5.82 5.53
CA ASN A 15 13.62 -5.15 6.67
C ASN A 15 13.43 -3.62 6.64
N TRP A 16 12.90 -3.07 5.55
CA TRP A 16 12.67 -1.64 5.37
C TRP A 16 11.18 -1.28 5.50
N GLN A 17 10.68 -1.34 6.73
CA GLN A 17 9.34 -0.90 7.08
C GLN A 17 9.35 0.57 7.50
N THR A 18 9.17 1.47 6.54
CA THR A 18 9.14 2.92 6.77
C THR A 18 7.88 3.57 6.20
N ASP A 19 7.53 4.73 6.74
CA ASP A 19 6.52 5.60 6.14
C ASP A 19 7.15 6.49 5.05
N TYR A 20 6.45 6.60 3.92
CA TYR A 20 6.70 7.60 2.89
C TYR A 20 5.65 8.70 2.99
N VAL A 21 6.07 9.90 3.40
CA VAL A 21 5.17 11.04 3.59
C VAL A 21 5.14 11.90 2.34
N PHE A 22 3.94 12.25 1.86
CA PHE A 22 3.79 13.16 0.73
C PHE A 22 4.35 14.55 1.06
N ALA A 23 5.27 15.04 0.23
CA ALA A 23 5.77 16.41 0.34
C ALA A 23 4.66 17.46 0.13
N THR A 24 3.66 17.12 -0.67
CA THR A 24 2.45 17.92 -0.87
C THR A 24 1.23 17.01 -0.79
N PRO A 25 0.27 17.25 0.12
CA PRO A 25 -0.91 16.40 0.24
C PRO A 25 -1.70 16.28 -1.06
N LEU A 26 -2.09 15.06 -1.41
CA LEU A 26 -2.90 14.80 -2.59
C LEU A 26 -4.38 15.05 -2.29
N ARG A 27 -5.05 15.87 -3.12
CA ARG A 27 -6.51 15.96 -3.11
C ARG A 27 -7.11 14.75 -3.81
N VAL A 28 -7.93 14.00 -3.09
CA VAL A 28 -8.58 12.77 -3.59
C VAL A 28 -10.09 13.02 -3.64
N PRO A 29 -10.66 13.35 -4.82
CA PRO A 29 -12.09 13.58 -4.95
C PRO A 29 -12.91 12.34 -4.65
N LYS A 30 -14.16 12.55 -4.23
CA LYS A 30 -15.15 11.48 -4.06
C LYS A 30 -15.23 10.61 -5.32
N GLY A 31 -15.22 9.29 -5.13
CA GLY A 31 -15.27 8.31 -6.22
C GLY A 31 -13.89 7.89 -6.77
N SER A 32 -12.80 8.44 -6.23
CA SER A 32 -11.45 7.92 -6.51
C SER A 32 -11.27 6.52 -5.93
N VAL A 33 -10.39 5.73 -6.56
CA VAL A 33 -10.05 4.36 -6.13
C VAL A 33 -8.56 4.27 -5.86
N LEU A 34 -8.19 3.80 -4.66
CA LEU A 34 -6.82 3.43 -4.33
C LEU A 34 -6.58 1.98 -4.76
N LYS A 35 -5.51 1.73 -5.51
CA LYS A 35 -5.08 0.39 -5.90
C LYS A 35 -3.68 0.14 -5.36
N ALA A 36 -3.54 -0.91 -4.56
CA ALA A 36 -2.25 -1.42 -4.12
C ALA A 36 -1.94 -2.70 -4.90
N VAL A 37 -0.70 -2.83 -5.36
CA VAL A 37 -0.22 -4.02 -6.06
C VAL A 37 1.13 -4.39 -5.46
N ALA A 38 1.26 -5.63 -5.03
CA ALA A 38 2.54 -6.24 -4.65
C ALA A 38 2.75 -7.50 -5.48
N HIS A 39 4.02 -7.91 -5.58
CA HIS A 39 4.42 -9.12 -6.28
C HIS A 39 5.24 -9.96 -5.30
N TYR A 40 4.88 -11.23 -5.19
CA TYR A 40 5.67 -12.21 -4.46
C TYR A 40 6.62 -12.91 -5.43
N ASP A 41 7.90 -12.98 -5.08
CA ASP A 41 8.92 -13.63 -5.89
C ASP A 41 9.14 -15.08 -5.42
N ASN A 42 8.41 -16.01 -6.04
CA ASN A 42 8.55 -17.46 -5.80
C ASN A 42 9.59 -18.13 -6.72
N SER A 43 10.55 -17.37 -7.27
CA SER A 43 11.61 -17.92 -8.11
C SER A 43 12.63 -18.72 -7.30
N LYS A 44 13.39 -19.60 -7.98
CA LYS A 44 14.46 -20.40 -7.35
C LYS A 44 15.68 -19.54 -6.98
N GLU A 45 15.77 -18.37 -7.59
CA GLU A 45 16.85 -17.40 -7.44
C GLU A 45 16.68 -16.54 -6.19
N ASN A 46 15.46 -16.44 -5.66
CA ASN A 46 15.17 -15.73 -4.41
C ASN A 46 15.67 -16.55 -3.21
N LYS A 47 16.89 -16.25 -2.74
CA LYS A 47 17.52 -16.92 -1.58
C LYS A 47 16.76 -16.71 -0.25
N SER A 48 15.87 -15.73 -0.18
CA SER A 48 15.04 -15.49 1.00
C SER A 48 13.80 -16.40 1.03
N ASN A 49 13.47 -17.05 -0.09
CA ASN A 49 12.39 -18.03 -0.15
C ASN A 49 12.93 -19.42 0.25
N PRO A 50 12.46 -20.02 1.36
CA PRO A 50 12.97 -21.29 1.86
C PRO A 50 12.60 -22.50 0.98
N ASP A 51 11.49 -22.44 0.24
CA ASP A 51 11.06 -23.51 -0.66
C ASP A 51 10.21 -22.96 -1.82
N SER A 52 10.87 -22.73 -2.97
CA SER A 52 10.22 -22.24 -4.20
C SER A 52 9.29 -23.25 -4.88
N THR A 53 9.18 -24.49 -4.36
CA THR A 53 8.27 -25.50 -4.91
C THR A 53 6.86 -25.41 -4.32
N GLN A 54 6.70 -24.71 -3.19
CA GLN A 54 5.40 -24.48 -2.57
C GLN A 54 4.67 -23.31 -3.23
N PRO A 55 3.32 -23.36 -3.27
CA PRO A 55 2.54 -22.20 -3.67
C PRO A 55 2.70 -21.07 -2.66
N VAL A 56 2.91 -19.86 -3.17
CA VAL A 56 2.93 -18.64 -2.35
C VAL A 56 1.57 -17.97 -2.41
N TYR A 57 1.05 -17.62 -1.25
CA TYR A 57 -0.26 -16.99 -1.10
C TYR A 57 -0.26 -16.08 0.13
N TRP A 58 -1.23 -15.17 0.17
CA TRP A 58 -1.41 -14.29 1.31
C TRP A 58 -1.98 -15.07 2.50
N GLY A 59 -1.47 -14.83 3.71
CA GLY A 59 -2.02 -15.43 4.93
C GLY A 59 -1.51 -14.79 6.22
N ASP A 60 -2.09 -15.22 7.34
CA ASP A 60 -1.79 -14.66 8.67
C ASP A 60 -0.57 -15.30 9.33
N GLN A 61 -0.12 -16.46 8.83
CA GLN A 61 0.98 -17.20 9.44
C GLN A 61 2.34 -16.68 8.99
N THR A 62 3.34 -16.84 9.85
CA THR A 62 4.71 -16.36 9.58
C THR A 62 5.40 -17.00 8.36
N TRP A 63 4.89 -18.12 7.87
CA TRP A 63 5.37 -18.80 6.66
C TRP A 63 4.49 -18.54 5.42
N GLU A 64 3.44 -17.73 5.58
CA GLU A 64 2.60 -17.22 4.50
C GLU A 64 3.04 -15.78 4.19
N GLU A 65 2.74 -15.29 3.00
CA GLU A 65 3.10 -13.92 2.63
C GLU A 65 2.08 -12.91 3.13
N MET A 66 2.53 -11.67 3.33
CA MET A 66 1.65 -10.57 3.71
C MET A 66 1.89 -9.36 2.81
N GLN A 67 0.80 -8.76 2.35
CA GLN A 67 0.79 -7.45 1.72
C GLN A 67 -0.07 -6.52 2.56
N TYR A 68 0.51 -5.41 2.99
CA TYR A 68 -0.20 -4.35 3.69
C TYR A 68 0.07 -3.00 3.04
N THR A 69 -0.97 -2.17 2.93
CA THR A 69 -0.85 -0.77 2.50
C THR A 69 -1.57 0.12 3.50
N GLY A 70 -0.82 1.01 4.15
CA GLY A 70 -1.36 2.08 4.97
C GLY A 70 -1.40 3.39 4.19
N ILE A 71 -2.42 4.21 4.44
CA ILE A 71 -2.45 5.61 4.00
C ILE A 71 -3.03 6.48 5.12
N MET A 72 -2.32 7.55 5.46
CA MET A 72 -2.86 8.61 6.30
C MET A 72 -3.64 9.59 5.45
N TYR A 73 -4.87 9.88 5.85
CA TYR A 73 -5.73 10.87 5.18
C TYR A 73 -6.45 11.75 6.21
N SER A 74 -6.83 12.94 5.75
CA SER A 74 -7.72 13.85 6.47
C SER A 74 -8.95 14.11 5.61
N VAL A 75 -10.10 14.30 6.26
CA VAL A 75 -11.32 14.76 5.60
C VAL A 75 -11.43 16.26 5.80
N ASP A 76 -11.76 16.99 4.74
CA ASP A 76 -12.03 18.43 4.86
C ASP A 76 -13.19 18.67 5.84
N LYS A 77 -13.09 19.72 6.65
CA LYS A 77 -14.18 20.12 7.55
C LYS A 77 -15.40 20.49 6.70
N ASP A 78 -16.55 19.91 7.01
CA ASP A 78 -17.80 20.29 6.34
C ASP A 78 -18.16 21.72 6.73
N SER A 79 -18.14 22.64 5.76
CA SER A 79 -18.48 24.05 5.96
C SER A 79 -19.97 24.27 6.23
N ARG A 80 -20.82 23.23 6.14
CA ARG A 80 -22.27 23.33 6.37
C ARG A 80 -22.70 23.33 7.85
N THR A 81 -21.80 23.11 8.80
CA THR A 81 -22.15 23.03 10.24
C THR A 81 -21.97 24.37 10.99
N THR A 82 -21.45 25.43 10.36
CA THR A 82 -21.12 26.69 11.07
C THR A 82 -22.19 27.78 10.96
N SER A 83 -23.31 27.54 10.25
CA SER A 83 -24.33 28.57 9.99
C SER A 83 -25.61 28.41 10.80
N GLN A 84 -25.56 28.00 12.07
CA GLN A 84 -26.67 28.14 13.03
C GLN A 84 -26.13 28.32 14.45
N GLN A 85 -25.80 29.56 14.81
CA GLN A 85 -25.84 30.07 16.19
C GLN A 85 -26.03 31.59 16.14
#